data_AF-A0A377DYS1-F1
#
_entry.id   AF-A0A377DYS1-F1
#
_cell.length_a   1.000
_cell.length_b   1.000
_cell.length_c   1.000
_cell.angle_alpha   90.00
_cell.angle_beta   90.00
_cell.angle_gamma   90.00
#
_symmetry.space_group_name_H-M   'P 1'
#
loop_
_entity.id
_entity.type
_entity.pdbx_description
1 polymer ?
#
loop_
_entity_poly.entity_id
_entity_poly.type
_entity_poly.pdbx_seq_one_letter_code
_entity_poly.pdbx_strand_id
1 'polypeptide(L)'
;MDLVILLIILKFFPTLVESLHDVDFTVATTARSRAKYHYYATPVELVPLLEEKSSWMSHAALVFGREDSGLTNEELALADVLTGVPMVADYPSLNLGQAVMVYCYQLATLIQQPTKSDTTADQHQLQALRERVMALLTTLAVADDIKLVDWLQQRLGLLEQRDTAMLHRLLHDIEKISPNKKTP
;
A
#
# COMPACT_ATOMS: atom_id res chain seq x y z
N MET A 1 5.48 -13.33 -0.85
CA MET A 1 5.44 -13.76 0.56
C MET A 1 4.00 -13.77 1.00
N ASP A 2 3.53 -14.94 1.45
CA ASP A 2 2.26 -15.00 2.16
C ASP A 2 2.52 -14.43 3.55
N LEU A 3 2.29 -13.12 3.71
CA LEU A 3 2.22 -12.54 5.04
C LEU A 3 0.94 -13.10 5.66
N VAL A 4 1.08 -14.21 6.38
CA VAL A 4 -0.02 -14.81 7.12
C VAL A 4 -0.31 -13.89 8.31
N ILE A 5 -1.10 -12.85 8.06
CA ILE A 5 -1.93 -12.29 9.12
C ILE A 5 -2.92 -13.41 9.44
N LEU A 6 -2.67 -14.09 10.56
CA LEU A 6 -3.31 -15.32 11.04
C LEU A 6 -4.81 -15.13 11.35
N LEU A 7 -5.61 -14.64 10.41
CA LEU A 7 -7.03 -14.32 10.61
C LEU A 7 -7.99 -15.14 9.73
N ILE A 8 -7.49 -15.84 8.70
CA ILE A 8 -8.35 -16.60 7.76
C ILE A 8 -8.32 -18.11 8.02
N ILE A 9 -7.23 -18.64 8.58
CA ILE A 9 -7.10 -20.06 8.97
C ILE A 9 -6.70 -20.11 10.44
N LEU A 10 -7.64 -20.43 11.31
CA LEU A 10 -7.39 -20.60 12.74
C LEU A 10 -6.94 -22.05 13.00
N LYS A 11 -5.72 -22.22 13.49
CA LYS A 11 -5.19 -23.50 13.97
C LYS A 11 -4.80 -23.34 15.44
N PHE A 12 -5.11 -24.34 16.24
CA PHE A 12 -4.71 -24.39 17.65
C PHE A 12 -3.50 -25.29 17.81
N PHE A 13 -2.50 -24.79 18.50
CA PHE A 13 -1.29 -25.52 18.85
C PHE A 13 -1.14 -25.52 20.39
N PRO A 14 -0.69 -26.64 20.98
CA PRO A 14 -0.36 -26.70 22.40
C PRO A 14 0.76 -25.73 22.81
N THR A 15 1.72 -25.45 21.92
CA THR A 15 2.89 -24.64 22.19
C THR A 15 3.21 -23.67 21.04
N LEU A 16 3.88 -22.56 21.36
CA LEU A 16 4.36 -21.60 20.35
C LEU A 16 5.36 -22.26 19.39
N VAL A 17 6.24 -23.13 19.90
CA VAL A 17 7.23 -23.87 19.09
C VAL A 17 6.54 -24.68 17.99
N GLU A 18 5.47 -25.41 18.32
CA GLU A 18 4.71 -26.18 17.33
C GLU A 18 4.03 -25.27 16.29
N SER A 19 3.54 -24.10 16.71
CA SER A 19 2.92 -23.14 15.78
C SER A 19 3.90 -22.46 14.82
N LEU A 20 5.21 -22.51 15.11
CA LEU A 20 6.27 -21.89 14.31
C LEU A 20 7.07 -22.90 13.47
N HIS A 21 6.70 -24.18 13.45
CA HIS A 21 7.50 -25.23 12.81
C HIS A 21 7.71 -25.06 11.29
N ASP A 22 6.81 -24.36 10.61
CA ASP A 22 6.81 -24.06 9.17
C ASP A 22 7.08 -22.57 8.87
N VAL A 23 7.55 -21.81 9.86
CA VAL A 23 7.84 -20.38 9.77
C VAL A 23 9.34 -20.17 9.54
N ASP A 24 9.69 -19.46 8.46
CA ASP A 24 11.08 -19.14 8.12
C ASP A 24 11.62 -17.94 8.91
N PHE A 25 10.72 -17.02 9.31
CA PHE A 25 11.08 -15.78 10.00
C PHE A 25 10.03 -15.36 11.01
N THR A 26 10.44 -15.15 12.26
CA THR A 26 9.53 -14.83 13.36
C THR A 26 9.78 -13.44 13.92
N VAL A 27 8.72 -12.65 13.99
CA VAL A 27 8.69 -11.34 14.62
C VAL A 27 7.81 -11.40 15.86
N ALA A 28 8.33 -11.04 17.04
CA ALA A 28 7.55 -11.06 18.28
C ALA A 28 7.31 -9.66 18.84
N THR A 29 6.07 -9.40 19.24
CA THR A 29 5.66 -8.12 19.82
C THR A 29 6.01 -8.04 21.31
N THR A 30 6.47 -6.86 21.76
CA THR A 30 6.79 -6.60 23.16
C THR A 30 6.55 -5.14 23.52
N ALA A 31 6.03 -4.91 24.73
CA ALA A 31 5.94 -3.56 25.32
C ALA A 31 7.26 -3.13 26.00
N ARG A 32 8.26 -4.02 26.07
CA ARG A 32 9.53 -3.74 26.73
C ARG A 32 10.43 -2.88 25.84
N SER A 33 11.11 -1.92 26.46
CA SER A 33 11.98 -0.96 25.76
C SER A 33 13.04 -1.62 24.88
N ARG A 34 13.23 -1.02 23.68
CA ARG A 34 14.27 -1.34 22.68
C ARG A 34 15.67 -1.50 23.28
N ALA A 35 16.00 -0.74 24.33
CA ALA A 35 17.33 -0.75 24.95
C ALA A 35 17.75 -2.12 25.53
N LYS A 36 16.79 -3.02 25.76
CA LYS A 36 17.07 -4.35 26.32
C LYS A 36 17.38 -5.42 25.26
N TYR A 37 17.27 -5.12 23.97
CA TYR A 37 17.32 -6.14 22.92
C TYR A 37 18.29 -5.77 21.80
N HIS A 38 19.07 -6.76 21.37
CA HIS A 38 20.07 -6.57 20.32
C HIS A 38 19.43 -6.54 18.91
N TYR A 39 18.27 -7.19 18.74
CA TYR A 39 17.56 -7.32 17.46
C TYR A 39 16.13 -6.78 17.61
N TYR A 40 15.94 -5.48 17.37
CA TYR A 40 14.65 -4.79 17.50
C TYR A 40 14.37 -3.93 16.28
N ALA A 41 13.15 -4.04 15.74
CA ALA A 41 12.63 -3.19 14.66
C ALA A 41 11.29 -2.60 15.07
N THR A 42 11.07 -1.32 14.79
CA THR A 42 9.77 -0.66 14.93
C THR A 42 8.79 -1.14 13.85
N PRO A 43 7.47 -0.94 14.01
CA PRO A 43 6.49 -1.31 12.98
C PRO A 43 6.82 -0.73 11.60
N VAL A 44 7.36 0.50 11.54
CA VAL A 44 7.77 1.15 10.29
C VAL A 44 9.00 0.46 9.69
N GLU A 45 9.99 0.08 10.52
CA GLU A 45 11.19 -0.63 10.08
C GLU A 45 10.89 -2.09 9.66
N LEU A 46 9.79 -2.69 10.14
CA LEU A 46 9.39 -4.04 9.74
C LEU A 46 8.97 -4.12 8.27
N VAL A 47 8.39 -3.07 7.69
CA VAL A 47 7.94 -3.09 6.28
C VAL A 47 9.09 -3.39 5.32
N PRO A 48 10.16 -2.56 5.25
CA PRO A 48 11.28 -2.83 4.35
C PRO A 48 12.03 -4.13 4.71
N LEU A 49 12.08 -4.51 5.98
CA LEU A 49 12.69 -5.77 6.43
C LEU A 49 11.95 -6.98 5.86
N LEU A 50 10.62 -6.97 5.95
CA LEU A 50 9.78 -8.04 5.44
C LEU A 50 9.69 -8.01 3.91
N GLU A 51 9.73 -6.84 3.28
CA GLU A 51 9.87 -6.67 1.83
C GLU A 51 11.15 -7.34 1.29
N GLU A 52 12.30 -7.12 1.93
CA GLU A 52 13.56 -7.76 1.55
C GLU A 52 13.48 -9.28 1.71
N LYS A 53 13.05 -9.74 2.88
CA LYS A 53 12.90 -11.17 3.20
C LYS A 53 11.92 -11.88 2.29
N SER A 54 10.89 -11.19 1.82
CA SER A 54 9.88 -11.74 0.92
C SER A 54 10.45 -12.30 -0.39
N SER A 55 11.67 -11.91 -0.75
CA SER A 55 12.36 -12.37 -1.95
C SER A 55 13.01 -13.75 -1.81
N TRP A 56 13.24 -14.23 -0.58
CA TRP A 56 13.93 -15.51 -0.33
C TRP A 56 13.35 -16.34 0.84
N MET A 57 12.36 -15.82 1.57
CA MET A 57 11.60 -16.52 2.61
C MET A 57 10.14 -16.68 2.17
N SER A 58 9.54 -17.81 2.53
CA SER A 58 8.16 -18.14 2.13
C SER A 58 7.16 -17.73 3.20
N HIS A 59 7.47 -18.02 4.47
CA HIS A 59 6.55 -17.84 5.60
C HIS A 59 7.17 -16.97 6.70
N ALA A 60 6.51 -15.87 7.02
CA ALA A 60 6.84 -15.03 8.17
C ALA A 60 5.68 -15.03 9.18
N ALA A 61 6.00 -15.07 10.47
CA ALA A 61 5.01 -14.97 11.54
C ALA A 61 5.18 -13.68 12.35
N LEU A 62 4.06 -13.03 12.65
CA LEU A 62 3.99 -11.97 13.64
C LEU A 62 3.28 -12.49 14.89
N VAL A 63 4.01 -12.57 15.99
CA VAL A 63 3.57 -13.19 17.25
C VAL A 63 3.11 -12.13 18.24
N PHE A 64 1.89 -12.31 18.72
CA PHE A 64 1.29 -11.49 19.76
C PHE A 64 1.24 -12.25 21.08
N GLY A 65 1.60 -11.55 22.16
CA GLY A 65 1.51 -12.09 23.51
C GLY A 65 0.10 -12.06 24.09
N ARG A 66 -0.04 -12.68 25.27
CA ARG A 66 -1.26 -12.60 26.09
C ARG A 66 -1.50 -11.17 26.53
N GLU A 67 -2.76 -10.76 26.65
CA GLU A 67 -3.13 -9.37 26.95
C GLU A 67 -2.54 -8.87 28.29
N ASP A 68 -2.67 -9.67 29.36
CA ASP A 68 -2.22 -9.24 30.68
C ASP A 68 -0.71 -9.39 30.92
N SER A 69 -0.06 -10.28 30.16
CA SER A 69 1.29 -10.80 30.50
C SER A 69 2.28 -10.82 29.34
N GLY A 70 1.88 -10.39 28.14
CA GLY A 70 2.74 -10.33 26.96
C GLY A 70 3.25 -11.70 26.52
N LEU A 71 4.47 -11.77 26.02
CA LEU A 71 5.18 -13.04 25.76
C LEU A 71 6.15 -13.32 26.92
N THR A 72 6.36 -14.60 27.25
CA THR A 72 7.40 -15.00 28.22
C THR A 72 8.79 -14.76 27.63
N ASN A 73 9.83 -14.74 28.47
CA ASN A 73 11.20 -14.61 27.96
C ASN A 73 11.58 -15.81 27.05
N GLU A 74 11.05 -17.00 27.33
CA GLU A 74 11.28 -18.21 26.51
C GLU A 74 10.61 -18.06 25.14
N GLU A 75 9.39 -17.53 25.08
CA GLU A 75 8.68 -17.25 23.83
C GLU A 75 9.37 -16.15 23.01
N LEU A 76 9.86 -15.09 23.68
CA LEU A 76 10.63 -14.03 23.02
C LEU A 76 11.96 -14.53 22.44
N ALA A 77 12.57 -15.54 23.07
CA ALA A 77 13.83 -16.13 22.61
C ALA A 77 13.66 -16.97 21.32
N LEU A 78 12.43 -17.32 20.94
CA LEU A 78 12.12 -18.01 19.68
C LEU A 78 12.01 -17.04 18.49
N ALA A 79 12.01 -15.73 18.73
CA ALA A 79 11.84 -14.75 17.67
C ALA A 79 13.19 -14.28 17.12
N ASP A 80 13.27 -14.11 15.80
CA ASP A 80 14.43 -13.53 15.13
C ASP A 80 14.53 -12.03 15.39
N VAL A 81 13.37 -11.36 15.44
CA VAL A 81 13.28 -9.91 15.66
C VAL A 81 12.17 -9.60 16.65
N LEU A 82 12.46 -8.68 17.56
CA LEU A 82 11.45 -8.11 18.44
C LEU A 82 10.92 -6.79 17.89
N THR A 83 9.66 -6.49 18.15
CA THR A 83 9.01 -5.25 17.73
C THR A 83 8.12 -4.69 18.82
N GLY A 84 7.96 -3.39 18.83
CA GLY A 84 7.08 -2.69 19.76
C GLY A 84 6.64 -1.37 19.16
N VAL A 85 5.36 -1.02 19.37
CA VAL A 85 4.81 0.25 18.92
C VAL A 85 5.47 1.36 19.76
N PRO A 86 6.15 2.34 19.14
CA PRO A 86 6.74 3.46 19.87
C PRO A 86 5.64 4.24 20.60
N MET A 87 5.81 4.43 21.91
CA MET A 87 4.82 5.09 22.74
C MET A 87 5.48 6.16 23.61
N VAL A 88 4.71 7.21 23.94
CA VAL A 88 5.22 8.41 24.61
C VAL A 88 5.51 8.18 26.10
N ALA A 89 4.82 7.23 26.74
CA ALA A 89 4.98 6.90 28.15
C ALA A 89 5.67 5.53 28.34
N ASP A 90 6.35 5.33 29.47
CA ASP A 90 7.01 4.06 29.81
C ASP A 90 6.02 2.90 30.09
N TYR A 91 4.76 3.22 30.41
CA TYR A 91 3.67 2.26 30.62
C TYR A 91 2.41 2.60 29.81
N PRO A 92 2.41 2.36 28.50
CA PRO A 92 1.22 2.52 27.69
C PRO A 92 0.59 1.15 27.42
N SER A 93 -0.63 0.93 27.92
CA SER A 93 -1.38 -0.28 27.61
C SER A 93 -2.10 -0.10 26.27
N LEU A 94 -1.49 -0.55 25.17
CA LEU A 94 -2.29 -0.98 24.03
C LEU A 94 -2.89 -2.33 24.42
N ASN A 95 -4.20 -2.46 24.28
CA ASN A 95 -4.81 -3.78 24.35
C ASN A 95 -4.38 -4.62 23.13
N LEU A 96 -4.57 -5.93 23.21
CA LEU A 96 -4.16 -6.85 22.15
C LEU A 96 -4.79 -6.48 20.80
N GLY A 97 -6.08 -6.13 20.78
CA GLY A 97 -6.79 -5.74 19.56
C GLY A 97 -6.21 -4.49 18.89
N GLN A 98 -5.82 -3.48 19.66
CA GLN A 98 -5.19 -2.26 19.16
C GLN A 98 -3.79 -2.54 18.61
N ALA A 99 -3.00 -3.36 19.31
CA ALA A 99 -1.69 -3.78 18.83
C ALA A 99 -1.84 -4.51 17.48
N VAL A 100 -2.73 -5.49 17.38
CA VAL A 100 -3.03 -6.22 16.13
C VAL A 100 -3.43 -5.24 15.03
N MET A 101 -4.34 -4.31 15.30
CA MET A 101 -4.79 -3.33 14.31
C MET A 101 -3.64 -2.46 13.77
N VAL A 102 -2.76 -1.95 14.65
CA VAL A 102 -1.63 -1.10 14.26
C VAL A 102 -0.68 -1.86 13.34
N TYR A 103 -0.32 -3.10 13.68
CA TYR A 103 0.56 -3.90 12.84
C TYR A 103 -0.11 -4.31 11.53
N CYS A 104 -1.37 -4.73 11.54
CA CYS A 104 -2.11 -5.04 10.31
C CYS A 104 -2.16 -3.84 9.37
N TYR A 105 -2.44 -2.64 9.89
CA TYR A 105 -2.45 -1.41 9.11
C TYR A 105 -1.06 -1.11 8.52
N GLN A 106 -0.02 -1.19 9.36
CA GLN A 106 1.34 -0.90 8.94
C GLN A 106 1.85 -1.87 7.87
N LEU A 107 1.49 -3.16 7.98
CA LEU A 107 1.93 -4.20 7.06
C LEU A 107 1.00 -4.36 5.85
N ALA A 108 -0.12 -3.64 5.80
CA ALA A 108 -1.07 -3.70 4.68
C ALA A 108 -0.40 -3.36 3.33
N THR A 109 0.64 -2.52 3.33
CA THR A 109 1.40 -2.16 2.12
C THR A 109 2.11 -3.35 1.48
N LEU A 110 2.50 -4.35 2.29
CA LEU A 110 3.14 -5.58 1.81
C LEU A 110 2.16 -6.50 1.08
N ILE A 111 0.88 -6.41 1.46
CA ILE A 111 -0.23 -7.15 0.83
C ILE A 111 -0.72 -6.41 -0.43
N GLN A 112 -0.58 -5.08 -0.44
CA GLN A 112 -1.06 -4.17 -1.48
C GLN A 112 0.05 -3.72 -2.45
N GLN A 113 1.00 -4.56 -2.84
CA GLN A 113 1.84 -4.26 -4.00
C GLN A 113 1.23 -4.83 -5.29
N PRO A 114 0.36 -4.10 -6.01
CA PRO A 114 0.31 -4.25 -7.44
C PRO A 114 1.61 -3.66 -7.99
N THR A 115 2.34 -4.44 -8.78
CA THR A 115 3.45 -4.00 -9.64
C THR A 115 3.08 -2.68 -10.33
N LYS A 116 3.65 -1.55 -9.90
CA LYS A 116 3.49 -0.27 -10.60
C LYS A 116 4.41 -0.24 -11.82
N SER A 117 3.90 -0.68 -12.95
CA SER A 117 4.44 -0.38 -14.28
C SER A 117 3.93 1.00 -14.76
N ASP A 118 4.84 1.83 -15.29
CA ASP A 118 4.62 2.92 -16.28
C ASP A 118 3.97 4.27 -15.92
N THR A 119 4.26 4.88 -14.76
CA THR A 119 3.68 6.19 -14.39
C THR A 119 4.08 7.38 -15.29
N THR A 120 5.23 7.35 -15.99
CA THR A 120 5.71 8.50 -16.79
C THR A 120 5.05 8.59 -18.16
N ALA A 121 4.74 7.45 -18.79
CA ALA A 121 4.03 7.42 -20.06
C ALA A 121 2.61 7.98 -19.91
N ASP A 122 1.98 7.68 -18.76
CA ASP A 122 0.59 8.05 -18.45
C ASP A 122 0.43 9.54 -18.24
N GLN A 123 1.41 10.17 -17.58
CA GLN A 123 1.42 11.63 -17.38
C GLN A 123 1.50 12.39 -18.71
N HIS A 124 2.34 11.94 -19.64
CA HIS A 124 2.45 12.58 -20.96
C HIS A 124 1.20 12.40 -21.80
N GLN A 125 0.56 11.22 -21.74
CA GLN A 125 -0.72 10.98 -22.42
C GLN A 125 -1.83 11.88 -21.87
N LEU A 126 -1.94 11.98 -20.54
CA LEU A 126 -2.98 12.82 -19.93
C LEU A 126 -2.80 14.31 -20.29
N GLN A 127 -1.57 14.79 -20.30
CA GLN A 127 -1.29 16.18 -20.69
C GLN A 127 -1.64 16.43 -22.16
N ALA A 128 -1.24 15.53 -23.06
CA ALA A 128 -1.61 15.61 -24.47
C ALA A 128 -3.13 15.56 -24.66
N LEU A 129 -3.85 14.80 -23.84
CA LEU A 129 -5.31 14.73 -23.91
C LEU A 129 -5.93 16.08 -23.52
N ARG A 130 -5.47 16.67 -22.42
CA ARG A 130 -5.95 17.99 -21.97
C ARG A 130 -5.78 19.05 -23.05
N GLU A 131 -4.61 19.12 -23.66
CA GLU A 131 -4.34 20.09 -24.74
C GLU A 131 -5.27 19.89 -25.93
N ARG A 132 -5.49 18.63 -26.34
CA ARG A 132 -6.40 18.31 -27.45
C ARG A 132 -7.85 18.63 -27.14
N VAL A 133 -8.33 18.33 -25.92
CA VAL A 133 -9.68 18.71 -25.48
C VAL A 133 -9.84 20.22 -25.51
N MET A 134 -8.87 20.96 -24.96
CA MET A 134 -8.92 22.43 -24.95
C MET A 134 -8.95 23.01 -26.38
N ALA A 135 -8.11 22.49 -27.28
CA ALA A 135 -8.11 22.91 -28.68
C ALA A 135 -9.45 22.62 -29.37
N LEU A 136 -10.09 21.48 -29.08
CA LEU A 136 -11.42 21.14 -29.60
C LEU A 136 -12.49 22.12 -29.07
N LEU A 137 -12.48 22.42 -27.77
CA LEU A 137 -13.43 23.36 -27.16
C LEU A 137 -13.33 24.76 -27.79
N THR A 138 -12.10 25.22 -28.08
CA THR A 138 -11.89 26.46 -28.84
C THR A 138 -12.43 26.37 -30.25
N THR A 139 -12.18 25.26 -30.96
CA THR A 139 -12.66 25.05 -32.34
C THR A 139 -14.18 25.02 -32.42
N LEU A 140 -14.85 24.46 -31.41
CA LEU A 140 -16.30 24.42 -31.31
C LEU A 140 -16.92 25.74 -30.79
N ALA A 141 -16.10 26.75 -30.50
CA ALA A 141 -16.50 28.04 -29.93
C ALA A 141 -17.25 27.92 -28.59
N VAL A 142 -16.88 26.92 -27.75
CA VAL A 142 -17.46 26.68 -26.41
C VAL A 142 -16.44 26.97 -25.28
N ALA A 143 -15.23 27.40 -25.63
CA ALA A 143 -14.16 27.66 -24.65
C ALA A 143 -14.50 28.77 -23.62
N ASP A 144 -15.46 29.64 -23.92
CA ASP A 144 -15.89 30.71 -23.01
C ASP A 144 -16.83 30.21 -21.89
N ASP A 145 -17.30 28.95 -21.96
CA ASP A 145 -17.97 28.30 -20.82
C ASP A 145 -16.94 27.83 -19.80
N ILE A 146 -16.49 28.77 -18.97
CA ILE A 146 -15.44 28.56 -17.97
C ILE A 146 -15.79 27.42 -17.00
N LYS A 147 -17.07 27.27 -16.63
CA LYS A 147 -17.49 26.21 -15.69
C LYS A 147 -17.36 24.83 -16.30
N LEU A 148 -17.75 24.69 -17.58
CA LEU A 148 -17.57 23.46 -18.33
C LEU A 148 -16.09 23.10 -18.45
N VAL A 149 -15.26 24.09 -18.81
CA VAL A 149 -13.82 23.93 -19.00
C VAL A 149 -13.12 23.48 -17.71
N ASP A 150 -13.39 24.17 -16.60
CA ASP A 150 -12.79 23.84 -15.30
C ASP A 150 -13.22 22.45 -14.83
N TRP A 151 -14.50 22.12 -14.98
CA TRP A 151 -15.02 20.80 -14.65
C TRP A 151 -14.33 19.71 -15.48
N LEU A 152 -14.17 19.92 -16.80
CA LEU A 152 -13.47 18.98 -17.67
C LEU A 152 -12.02 18.80 -17.25
N GLN A 153 -11.28 19.88 -16.97
CA GLN A 153 -9.87 19.79 -16.59
C GLN A 153 -9.65 19.03 -15.28
N GLN A 154 -10.51 19.27 -14.28
CA GLN A 154 -10.47 18.56 -13.00
C GLN A 154 -10.78 17.07 -13.19
N ARG A 155 -11.78 16.75 -14.02
CA ARG A 155 -12.18 15.36 -14.26
C ARG A 155 -11.17 14.58 -15.08
N LEU A 156 -10.54 15.19 -16.07
CA LEU A 156 -9.45 14.57 -16.83
C LEU A 156 -8.30 14.15 -15.90
N GLY A 157 -8.03 14.92 -14.84
CA GLY A 157 -6.97 14.62 -13.86
C GLY A 157 -7.15 13.34 -13.05
N LEU A 158 -8.36 12.77 -13.02
CA LEU A 158 -8.69 11.56 -12.28
C LEU A 158 -8.80 10.34 -13.20
N LEU A 159 -8.51 10.49 -14.49
CA LEU A 159 -8.67 9.41 -15.47
C LEU A 159 -7.56 8.39 -15.35
N GLU A 160 -7.95 7.13 -15.50
CA GLU A 160 -7.00 6.02 -15.66
C GLU A 160 -6.36 6.05 -17.07
N GLN A 161 -5.22 5.38 -17.23
CA GLN A 161 -4.46 5.32 -18.48
C GLN A 161 -5.32 4.85 -19.68
N ARG A 162 -6.15 3.82 -19.47
CA ARG A 162 -7.04 3.27 -20.52
C ARG A 162 -8.05 4.31 -21.03
N ASP A 163 -8.66 5.05 -20.12
CA ASP A 163 -9.68 6.06 -20.47
C ASP A 163 -9.03 7.24 -21.18
N THR A 164 -7.81 7.60 -20.76
CA THR A 164 -6.99 8.59 -21.43
C THR A 164 -6.75 8.20 -22.90
N ALA A 165 -6.36 6.94 -23.16
CA ALA A 165 -6.15 6.42 -24.50
C ALA A 165 -7.45 6.35 -25.34
N MET A 166 -8.58 5.98 -24.74
CA MET A 166 -9.88 5.94 -25.43
C MET A 166 -10.35 7.34 -25.84
N LEU A 167 -10.26 8.30 -24.93
CA LEU A 167 -10.64 9.70 -25.22
C LEU A 167 -9.76 10.30 -26.31
N HIS A 168 -8.48 9.95 -26.36
CA HIS A 168 -7.62 10.34 -27.49
C HIS A 168 -8.13 9.84 -28.85
N ARG A 169 -8.69 8.62 -28.90
CA ARG A 169 -9.25 8.04 -30.12
C ARG A 169 -10.59 8.69 -30.48
N LEU A 170 -11.46 8.91 -29.49
CA LEU A 170 -12.73 9.59 -29.71
C LEU A 170 -12.50 11.01 -30.25
N LEU A 171 -11.59 11.77 -29.62
CA LEU A 171 -11.23 13.11 -30.11
C LEU A 171 -10.69 13.04 -31.54
N HIS A 172 -9.90 12.02 -31.88
CA HIS A 172 -9.40 11.85 -33.24
C HIS A 172 -10.52 11.64 -34.27
N ASP A 173 -11.54 10.85 -33.93
CA ASP A 173 -12.68 10.61 -34.83
C ASP A 173 -13.60 11.84 -34.91
N ILE A 174 -13.83 12.55 -33.80
CA ILE A 174 -14.53 13.84 -33.80
C ILE A 174 -13.78 14.85 -34.68
N GLU A 175 -12.46 14.96 -34.55
CA GLU A 175 -11.63 15.83 -35.38
C GLU A 175 -11.67 15.47 -36.87
N LYS A 176 -11.91 14.20 -37.23
CA LYS A 176 -12.08 13.77 -38.64
C LYS A 176 -13.45 14.13 -39.21
N ILE A 177 -14.50 14.04 -38.40
CA ILE A 177 -15.87 14.32 -38.81
C ILE A 177 -16.13 15.83 -38.79
N SER A 178 -15.46 16.55 -37.88
CA SER A 178 -15.44 18.01 -37.88
C SER A 178 -14.85 18.50 -39.21
N PRO A 179 -15.60 19.26 -40.02
CA PRO A 179 -15.28 19.52 -41.43
C PRO A 179 -14.07 20.44 -41.67
N ASN A 180 -13.10 20.53 -40.75
CA ASN A 180 -12.06 21.55 -40.75
C ASN A 180 -10.61 21.03 -40.69
N LYS A 181 -10.30 19.89 -41.33
CA LYS A 181 -8.91 19.50 -41.67
C LYS A 181 -8.66 19.45 -43.18
N LYS A 182 -8.58 20.64 -43.79
CA LYS A 182 -7.57 21.07 -44.78
C LYS A 182 -7.76 22.57 -45.11
N THR A 183 -6.80 23.35 -44.65
CA THR A 183 -6.27 24.62 -45.18
C THR A 183 -5.65 24.42 -46.58
N PRO A 184 -5.18 25.46 -47.31
CA PRO A 184 -5.61 26.86 -47.44
C PRO A 184 -6.62 27.09 -48.59
#